data_AF-A0AB38FRW2-F1
#
_entry.id   AF-A0AB38FRW2-F1
#
_cell.length_a   1.000
_cell.length_b   1.000
_cell.length_c   1.000
_cell.angle_alpha   90.00
_cell.angle_beta   90.00
_cell.angle_gamma   90.00
#
_symmetry.space_group_name_H-M   'P 1'
#
loop_
_entity.id
_entity.type
_entity.pdbx_description
1 polymer ?
#
loop_
_entity_poly.entity_id
_entity_poly.type
_entity_poly.pdbx_seq_one_letter_code
_entity_poly.pdbx_strand_id
1 'polypeptide(L)'
;MVVPANTLYQNISIIRRGLRTVGETEDTLITTVPRKGFQIEPGVNVITISKASVRMEEKKAAEPGRPRLPWLKRYAPVLWMTGSLFIGIALGNMAWQTVVDKNFYDQYTLVETTHGCHFFSKNEDIESVNRFESYKTMILKTGMDCQKYPWVYFPSSSRTPAVAALICQQPYKTRGDTGCVTLFFRGAAHE
;
A
#
# COMPACT_ATOMS: atom_id res chain seq x y z
N MET A 1 51.07 12.92 -24.66
CA MET A 1 50.71 11.87 -25.64
C MET A 1 50.57 12.53 -27.00
N VAL A 2 51.50 12.28 -27.93
CA VAL A 2 51.48 12.89 -29.27
C VAL A 2 50.76 11.90 -30.20
N VAL A 3 49.66 12.33 -30.81
CA VAL A 3 48.92 11.50 -31.78
C VAL A 3 49.76 11.40 -33.05
N PRO A 4 50.00 10.19 -33.59
CA PRO A 4 50.80 10.02 -34.79
C PRO A 4 50.11 10.63 -36.01
N ALA A 5 50.89 11.19 -36.95
CA ALA A 5 50.37 11.84 -38.15
C ALA A 5 49.50 10.90 -39.02
N ASN A 6 49.76 9.59 -38.97
CA ASN A 6 48.96 8.57 -39.67
C ASN A 6 47.48 8.61 -39.27
N THR A 7 47.18 8.95 -38.01
CA THR A 7 45.80 9.07 -37.53
C THR A 7 45.09 10.26 -38.17
N LEU A 8 45.78 11.37 -38.44
CA LEU A 8 45.21 12.51 -39.15
C LEU A 8 44.82 12.13 -40.58
N TYR A 9 45.70 11.46 -41.32
CA TYR A 9 45.41 11.00 -42.68
C TYR A 9 44.26 10.00 -42.72
N GLN A 10 44.20 9.08 -41.75
CA GLN A 10 43.07 8.15 -41.59
C GLN A 10 41.76 8.90 -41.35
N ASN A 11 41.75 9.90 -40.46
CA ASN A 11 40.57 10.71 -40.18
C ASN A 11 40.09 11.48 -41.41
N ILE A 12 40.99 12.08 -42.18
CA ILE A 12 40.60 12.78 -43.42
C ILE A 12 40.05 11.81 -44.47
N SER A 13 40.56 10.58 -44.55
CA SER A 13 40.01 9.55 -45.43
C SER A 13 38.57 9.19 -45.06
N ILE A 14 38.27 9.06 -43.76
CA ILE A 14 36.92 8.80 -43.25
C ILE A 14 35.98 9.97 -43.58
N ILE A 15 36.42 11.21 -43.34
CA ILE A 15 35.62 12.41 -43.64
C ILE A 15 35.30 12.50 -45.14
N ARG A 16 36.29 12.24 -46.01
CA ARG A 16 36.07 12.25 -47.48
C ARG A 16 35.00 11.24 -47.90
N ARG A 17 35.02 10.03 -47.33
CA ARG A 17 34.01 9.01 -47.62
C ARG A 17 32.63 9.44 -47.12
N GLY A 18 32.53 9.92 -45.88
CA GLY A 18 31.27 10.37 -45.29
C GLY A 18 30.62 11.51 -46.09
N LEU A 19 31.42 12.50 -46.51
CA LEU A 19 30.90 13.62 -47.31
C LEU A 19 30.39 13.17 -48.69
N ARG A 20 31.07 12.23 -49.35
CA ARG A 20 30.58 11.63 -50.61
C ARG A 20 29.27 10.87 -50.43
N THR A 21 29.15 10.12 -49.34
CA THR A 21 27.92 9.37 -49.04
C THR A 21 26.74 10.30 -48.78
N VAL A 22 26.93 11.39 -48.04
CA VAL A 22 25.85 12.34 -47.72
C VAL A 22 25.50 13.25 -48.89
N GLY A 23 26.49 13.65 -49.68
CA GLY A 23 26.28 14.56 -50.81
C GLY A 23 25.85 13.89 -52.11
N GLU A 24 25.71 12.56 -52.15
CA GLU A 24 25.42 11.75 -53.35
C GLU A 24 26.21 12.17 -54.60
N THR A 25 27.45 12.63 -54.39
CA THR A 25 28.33 13.19 -55.42
C THR A 25 29.70 12.55 -55.30
N GLU A 26 30.32 12.28 -56.44
CA GLU A 26 31.68 11.70 -56.47
C GLU A 26 32.78 12.76 -56.33
N ASP A 27 32.39 14.03 -56.32
CA ASP A 27 33.26 15.20 -56.30
C ASP A 27 34.20 15.23 -55.08
N THR A 28 35.39 15.81 -55.28
CA THR A 28 36.49 15.76 -54.33
C THR A 28 36.51 16.93 -53.35
N LEU A 29 35.50 17.01 -52.48
CA LEU A 29 35.33 18.11 -51.52
C LEU A 29 36.58 18.47 -50.68
N ILE A 30 37.46 17.50 -50.39
CA ILE A 30 38.73 17.72 -49.66
C ILE A 30 39.93 17.17 -50.47
N THR A 31 40.80 18.08 -50.89
CA THR A 31 42.03 17.80 -51.63
C THR A 31 43.26 17.79 -50.72
N THR A 32 44.23 16.92 -51.04
CA THR A 32 45.51 16.82 -50.33
C THR A 32 46.58 17.62 -51.06
N VAL A 33 47.15 18.61 -50.39
CA VAL A 33 48.24 19.41 -50.94
C VAL A 33 49.57 18.89 -50.36
N PRO A 34 50.48 18.35 -51.19
CA PRO A 34 51.72 17.77 -50.72
C PRO A 34 52.55 18.78 -49.94
N ARG A 35 53.10 18.35 -48.80
CA ARG A 35 53.90 19.17 -47.87
C ARG A 35 53.19 20.40 -47.27
N LYS A 36 51.89 20.59 -47.51
CA LYS A 36 51.08 21.69 -46.95
C LYS A 36 49.89 21.22 -46.11
N GLY A 37 49.28 20.07 -46.45
CA GLY A 37 48.17 19.50 -45.69
C GLY A 37 46.93 19.27 -46.55
N PHE A 38 45.77 19.69 -46.04
CA PHE A 38 44.46 19.47 -46.67
C PHE A 38 43.77 20.78 -46.95
N GLN A 39 43.07 20.86 -48.08
CA GLN A 39 42.35 22.05 -48.52
C GLN A 39 40.96 21.66 -49.00
N ILE A 40 39.95 22.46 -48.66
CA ILE A 40 38.61 22.33 -49.23
C ILE A 40 38.66 22.77 -50.69
N GLU A 41 38.07 21.98 -51.59
CA GLU A 41 38.06 22.31 -53.02
C GLU A 41 37.44 23.70 -53.26
N PRO A 42 38.08 24.60 -54.03
CA PRO A 42 37.66 25.99 -54.16
C PRO A 42 36.28 26.18 -54.79
N GLY A 43 35.75 25.16 -55.48
CA GLY A 43 34.39 25.16 -56.02
C GLY A 43 33.28 24.93 -54.98
N VAL A 44 33.63 24.65 -53.72
CA VAL A 44 32.66 24.35 -52.66
C VAL A 44 32.21 25.62 -51.96
N ASN A 45 30.90 25.87 -51.96
CA ASN A 45 30.31 26.99 -51.22
C ASN A 45 30.24 26.66 -49.73
N VAL A 46 31.00 27.40 -48.91
CA VAL A 46 31.04 27.22 -47.45
C VAL A 46 30.15 28.26 -46.80
N ILE A 47 29.07 27.81 -46.15
CA ILE A 47 28.14 28.65 -45.41
C ILE A 47 28.41 28.46 -43.91
N THR A 48 28.70 29.54 -43.19
CA THR A 48 28.80 29.51 -41.73
C THR A 48 27.42 29.62 -41.12
N ILE A 49 26.90 28.50 -40.58
CA ILE A 49 25.62 28.52 -39.88
C ILE A 49 25.87 28.99 -38.44
N SER A 50 25.36 30.18 -38.09
CA SER A 50 25.37 30.63 -36.69
C SER A 50 24.52 29.68 -35.84
N LYS A 51 24.99 29.29 -34.64
CA LYS A 51 24.23 28.37 -33.74
C LYS A 51 22.82 28.88 -33.38
N ALA A 52 22.53 30.16 -33.62
CA ALA A 52 21.21 30.75 -33.43
C ALA A 52 20.16 30.24 -34.43
N SER A 53 20.55 29.93 -35.68
CA SER A 53 19.62 29.47 -36.73
C SER A 53 19.42 27.95 -36.74
N VAL A 54 20.44 27.15 -36.39
CA VAL A 54 20.30 25.68 -36.27
C VAL A 54 19.24 25.29 -35.23
N ARG A 55 19.17 26.04 -34.12
CA ARG A 55 18.17 25.81 -33.07
C ARG A 55 16.74 26.13 -33.52
N MET A 56 16.58 26.94 -34.57
CA MET A 56 15.28 27.32 -35.12
C MET A 56 14.80 26.35 -36.22
N GLU A 57 15.71 25.71 -36.96
CA GLU A 57 15.36 24.74 -38.02
C GLU A 57 15.19 23.30 -37.52
N GLU A 58 15.93 22.85 -36.49
CA GLU A 58 15.74 21.51 -35.91
C GLU A 58 14.32 21.31 -35.33
N LYS A 59 13.64 22.41 -34.96
CA LYS A 59 12.24 22.38 -34.52
C LYS A 59 11.21 22.35 -35.65
N LYS A 60 11.58 22.62 -36.90
CA LYS A 60 10.62 22.78 -38.02
C LYS A 60 10.64 21.65 -39.05
N ALA A 61 11.65 20.78 -39.06
CA ALA A 61 11.78 19.69 -40.03
C ALA A 61 11.51 18.29 -39.43
N ALA A 62 10.57 18.18 -38.48
CA ALA A 62 9.96 16.89 -38.15
C ALA A 62 8.63 16.79 -38.90
N GLU A 63 8.44 15.70 -39.67
CA GLU A 63 7.16 15.27 -40.26
C GLU A 63 5.97 15.48 -39.31
N PRO A 64 4.73 15.62 -39.80
CA PRO A 64 3.52 15.73 -38.98
C PRO A 64 3.25 14.40 -38.26
N GLY A 65 4.05 14.13 -37.23
CA GLY A 65 3.94 13.02 -36.34
C GLY A 65 2.80 13.26 -35.37
N ARG A 66 1.96 12.24 -35.23
CA ARG A 66 0.98 12.05 -34.14
C ARG A 66 1.45 12.71 -32.84
N PRO A 67 0.55 13.35 -32.06
CA PRO A 67 0.94 14.05 -30.85
C PRO A 67 1.71 13.12 -29.92
N ARG A 68 3.04 13.29 -29.87
CA ARG A 68 3.89 12.65 -28.88
C ARG A 68 3.61 13.38 -27.58
N LEU A 69 2.79 12.81 -26.70
CA LEU A 69 2.77 13.14 -25.27
C LEU A 69 3.96 12.40 -24.60
N PRO A 70 5.13 13.04 -24.37
CA PRO A 70 6.33 12.34 -23.89
C PRO A 70 6.49 12.46 -22.37
N TRP A 71 5.73 13.35 -21.72
CA TRP A 71 5.69 13.53 -20.28
C TRP A 71 4.81 12.45 -19.63
N LEU A 72 3.54 12.36 -20.04
CA LEU A 72 2.57 11.47 -19.39
C LEU A 72 3.00 10.01 -19.42
N LYS A 73 3.68 9.56 -20.49
CA LYS A 73 4.13 8.17 -20.63
C LYS A 73 5.27 7.79 -19.70
N ARG A 74 6.12 8.74 -19.27
CA ARG A 74 7.25 8.45 -18.36
C ARG A 74 6.79 8.31 -16.91
N TYR A 75 5.76 9.05 -16.51
CA TYR A 75 5.15 8.96 -15.19
C TYR A 75 4.01 7.96 -15.12
N ALA A 76 3.49 7.48 -16.25
CA ALA A 76 2.45 6.46 -16.32
C ALA A 76 2.74 5.24 -15.42
N PRO A 77 3.89 4.53 -15.54
CA PRO A 77 4.12 3.37 -14.68
C PRO A 77 4.21 3.72 -13.18
N VAL A 78 4.74 4.90 -12.84
CA VAL A 78 4.83 5.38 -11.46
C VAL A 78 3.44 5.72 -10.90
N LEU A 79 2.60 6.40 -11.67
CA LEU A 79 1.20 6.70 -11.33
C LEU A 79 0.36 5.43 -11.13
N TRP A 80 0.56 4.43 -11.98
CA TRP A 80 -0.10 3.13 -11.85
C TRP A 80 0.34 2.39 -10.58
N MET A 81 1.63 2.43 -10.24
CA MET A 81 2.17 1.80 -9.03
C MET A 81 1.71 2.49 -7.74
N THR A 82 1.66 3.82 -7.72
CA THR A 82 1.12 4.56 -6.57
C THR A 82 -0.40 4.34 -6.45
N GLY A 83 -1.10 4.31 -7.59
CA GLY A 83 -2.55 4.08 -7.62
C GLY A 83 -2.94 2.74 -7.01
N SER A 84 -2.26 1.64 -7.38
CA SER A 84 -2.53 0.33 -6.81
C SER A 84 -2.23 0.25 -5.31
N LEU A 85 -1.19 0.95 -4.84
CA LEU A 85 -0.85 1.02 -3.42
C LEU A 85 -1.95 1.73 -2.60
N PHE A 86 -2.41 2.89 -3.05
CA PHE A 86 -3.50 3.61 -2.38
C PHE A 86 -4.81 2.83 -2.39
N ILE A 87 -5.13 2.16 -3.50
CA ILE A 87 -6.32 1.30 -3.59
C ILE A 87 -6.22 0.13 -2.60
N GLY A 88 -5.05 -0.53 -2.51
CA GLY A 88 -4.84 -1.62 -1.56
C GLY A 88 -4.98 -1.18 -0.11
N ILE A 89 -4.43 -0.02 0.26
CA ILE A 89 -4.56 0.54 1.61
C ILE A 89 -6.02 0.91 1.90
N ALA A 90 -6.74 1.51 0.94
CA ALA A 90 -8.14 1.87 1.10
C ALA A 90 -9.02 0.63 1.30
N LEU A 91 -8.84 -0.41 0.48
CA LEU A 91 -9.56 -1.68 0.62
C LEU A 91 -9.22 -2.38 1.94
N GLY A 92 -7.96 -2.37 2.37
CA GLY A 92 -7.55 -2.94 3.66
C GLY A 92 -8.18 -2.22 4.86
N ASN A 93 -8.20 -0.87 4.83
CA ASN A 93 -8.86 -0.08 5.88
C ASN A 93 -10.37 -0.28 5.88
N MET A 94 -11.01 -0.30 4.71
CA MET A 94 -12.44 -0.60 4.61
C MET A 94 -12.74 -2.02 5.11
N ALA A 95 -11.95 -3.02 4.73
CA ALA A 95 -12.08 -4.38 5.24
C ALA A 95 -11.98 -4.39 6.77
N TRP A 96 -10.95 -3.76 7.34
CA TRP A 96 -10.79 -3.66 8.80
C TRP A 96 -11.98 -2.97 9.48
N GLN A 97 -12.53 -1.91 8.89
CA GLN A 97 -13.70 -1.23 9.44
C GLN A 97 -15.00 -2.04 9.30
N THR A 98 -15.11 -2.87 8.27
CA THR A 98 -16.29 -3.74 8.04
C THR A 98 -16.23 -5.06 8.81
N VAL A 99 -15.04 -5.50 9.20
CA VAL A 99 -14.88 -6.61 10.15
C VAL A 99 -15.26 -6.05 11.51
N VAL A 100 -16.58 -6.04 11.76
CA VAL A 100 -17.12 -5.92 13.11
C VAL A 100 -16.47 -7.05 13.89
N ASP A 101 -15.70 -6.69 14.93
CA ASP A 101 -15.16 -7.65 15.89
C ASP A 101 -16.32 -8.55 16.30
N LYS A 102 -16.29 -9.82 15.88
CA LYS A 102 -17.30 -10.79 16.28
C LYS A 102 -17.12 -10.94 17.78
N ASN A 103 -17.88 -10.19 18.56
CA ASN A 103 -17.72 -10.16 19.99
C ASN A 103 -18.16 -11.53 20.50
N PHE A 104 -17.29 -12.18 21.27
CA PHE A 104 -17.55 -13.50 21.84
C PHE A 104 -18.89 -13.57 22.62
N TYR A 105 -19.40 -12.42 23.06
CA TYR A 105 -20.63 -12.24 23.82
C TYR A 105 -21.89 -11.92 22.99
N ASP A 106 -21.80 -11.83 21.65
CA ASP A 106 -22.94 -11.51 20.77
C ASP A 106 -24.09 -12.53 20.85
N GLN A 107 -23.77 -13.79 21.18
CA GLN A 107 -24.73 -14.89 21.26
C GLN A 107 -25.36 -15.08 22.64
N TYR A 108 -25.10 -14.18 23.60
CA TYR A 108 -25.60 -14.32 24.96
C TYR A 108 -27.01 -13.75 25.04
N THR A 109 -27.95 -14.59 25.45
CA THR A 109 -29.35 -14.21 25.66
C THR A 109 -29.55 -13.82 27.12
N LEU A 110 -30.41 -12.84 27.35
CA LEU A 110 -30.85 -12.48 28.70
C LEU A 110 -31.65 -13.66 29.26
N VAL A 111 -31.17 -14.29 30.32
CA VAL A 111 -31.84 -15.43 30.96
C VAL A 111 -32.84 -14.92 31.99
N GLU A 112 -32.45 -13.94 32.81
CA GLU A 112 -33.31 -13.42 33.87
C GLU A 112 -32.81 -12.07 34.42
N THR A 113 -33.71 -11.30 35.03
CA THR A 113 -33.36 -10.09 35.78
C THR A 113 -33.82 -10.27 37.23
N THR A 114 -32.87 -10.36 38.17
CA THR A 114 -33.17 -10.53 39.60
C THR A 114 -32.40 -9.49 40.42
N HIS A 115 -33.07 -8.79 41.34
CA HIS A 115 -32.46 -7.75 42.21
C HIS A 115 -31.73 -6.62 41.45
N GLY A 116 -32.17 -6.26 40.24
CA GLY A 116 -31.57 -5.20 39.43
C GLY A 116 -30.31 -5.60 38.64
N CYS A 117 -29.90 -6.87 38.73
CA CYS A 117 -28.85 -7.44 37.88
C CYS A 117 -29.45 -8.14 36.64
N HIS A 118 -28.86 -7.91 35.47
CA HIS A 118 -29.18 -8.58 34.21
C HIS A 118 -28.20 -9.72 33.95
N PHE A 119 -28.72 -10.96 33.95
CA PHE A 119 -27.91 -12.15 33.74
C PHE A 119 -27.99 -12.64 32.29
N PHE A 120 -26.83 -12.79 31.68
CA PHE A 120 -26.65 -13.22 30.29
C PHE A 120 -25.93 -14.57 30.25
N SER A 121 -26.50 -15.53 29.51
CA SER A 121 -25.89 -16.86 29.31
C SER A 121 -25.97 -17.27 27.84
N LYS A 122 -25.07 -18.17 27.43
CA LYS A 122 -25.14 -18.80 26.11
C LYS A 122 -26.21 -19.90 26.16
N ASN A 123 -27.25 -19.75 25.34
CA ASN A 123 -28.47 -20.57 25.30
C ASN A 123 -28.26 -22.10 25.21
N GLU A 124 -27.06 -22.59 24.93
CA GLU A 124 -26.77 -24.01 24.66
C GLU A 124 -26.56 -24.86 25.93
N ASP A 125 -26.38 -24.27 27.12
CA ASP A 125 -26.20 -25.02 28.39
C ASP A 125 -27.37 -24.86 29.38
N ILE A 126 -28.54 -24.39 28.92
CA ILE A 126 -29.78 -24.28 29.73
C ILE A 126 -30.45 -25.65 29.93
N GLU A 127 -29.82 -26.76 29.53
CA GLU A 127 -30.31 -28.11 29.84
C GLU A 127 -30.06 -28.55 31.29
N SER A 128 -29.41 -27.72 32.12
CA SER A 128 -29.30 -27.98 33.56
C SER A 128 -29.62 -26.74 34.37
N VAL A 129 -30.91 -26.42 34.47
CA VAL A 129 -31.49 -25.34 35.32
C VAL A 129 -30.85 -25.31 36.72
N ASN A 130 -30.50 -26.47 37.29
CA ASN A 130 -29.85 -26.57 38.61
C ASN A 130 -28.44 -25.97 38.69
N ARG A 131 -27.61 -26.03 37.63
CA ARG A 131 -26.23 -25.49 37.68
C ARG A 131 -26.23 -23.96 37.65
N PHE A 132 -27.11 -23.37 36.84
CA PHE A 132 -27.23 -21.91 36.74
C PHE A 132 -27.67 -21.28 38.07
N GLU A 133 -28.67 -21.86 38.74
CA GLU A 133 -29.13 -21.39 40.05
C GLU A 133 -28.06 -21.52 41.13
N SER A 134 -27.28 -22.61 41.13
CA SER A 134 -26.13 -22.77 42.04
C SER A 134 -25.07 -21.67 41.83
N TYR A 135 -24.73 -21.36 40.57
CA TYR A 135 -23.77 -20.30 40.26
C TYR A 135 -24.29 -18.90 40.59
N LYS A 136 -25.57 -18.64 40.30
CA LYS A 136 -26.26 -17.38 40.64
C LYS A 136 -26.24 -17.14 42.15
N THR A 137 -26.59 -18.14 42.96
CA THR A 137 -26.57 -18.01 44.42
C THR A 137 -25.16 -17.86 44.98
N MET A 138 -24.16 -18.55 44.41
CA MET A 138 -22.75 -18.40 44.81
C MET A 138 -22.24 -16.97 44.57
N ILE A 139 -22.58 -16.39 43.43
CA ILE A 139 -22.20 -15.01 43.08
C ILE A 139 -22.90 -14.00 43.98
N LEU A 140 -24.21 -14.14 44.22
CA LEU A 140 -24.95 -13.23 45.10
C LEU A 140 -24.43 -13.26 46.55
N LYS A 141 -23.98 -14.43 47.04
CA LYS A 141 -23.36 -14.57 48.37
C LYS A 141 -22.03 -13.82 48.52
N THR A 142 -21.36 -13.45 47.44
CA THR A 142 -20.06 -12.74 47.51
C THR A 142 -20.20 -11.26 47.90
N GLY A 143 -21.44 -10.77 48.07
CA GLY A 143 -21.71 -9.39 48.48
C GLY A 143 -21.59 -8.40 47.32
N MET A 144 -21.84 -8.83 46.09
CA MET A 144 -21.82 -7.92 44.94
C MET A 144 -22.97 -6.92 45.01
N ASP A 145 -22.64 -5.65 44.75
CA ASP A 145 -23.64 -4.60 44.61
C ASP A 145 -24.08 -4.47 43.14
N CYS A 146 -25.30 -4.93 42.86
CA CYS A 146 -25.94 -4.82 41.55
C CYS A 146 -26.12 -3.36 41.10
N GLN A 147 -26.08 -2.37 41.99
CA GLN A 147 -26.11 -0.96 41.58
C GLN A 147 -24.82 -0.51 40.90
N LYS A 148 -23.68 -1.10 41.29
CA LYS A 148 -22.38 -0.76 40.72
C LYS A 148 -22.08 -1.58 39.46
N TYR A 149 -22.46 -2.85 39.42
CA TYR A 149 -22.22 -3.75 38.30
C TYR A 149 -23.50 -4.51 37.89
N PRO A 150 -24.40 -3.88 37.12
CA PRO A 150 -25.69 -4.48 36.79
C PRO A 150 -25.63 -5.55 35.69
N TRP A 151 -24.54 -5.66 34.92
CA TRP A 151 -24.44 -6.58 33.78
C TRP A 151 -23.57 -7.78 34.12
N VAL A 152 -24.13 -9.00 34.10
CA VAL A 152 -23.43 -10.23 34.46
C VAL A 152 -23.47 -11.23 33.31
N TYR A 153 -22.30 -11.69 32.86
CA TYR A 153 -22.13 -12.63 31.75
C TYR A 153 -21.49 -13.93 32.24
N PHE A 154 -22.10 -15.07 31.90
CA PHE A 154 -21.60 -16.40 32.24
C PHE A 154 -20.89 -17.06 31.05
N PRO A 155 -19.55 -17.08 31.01
CA PRO A 155 -18.83 -17.85 30.00
C PRO A 155 -19.15 -19.34 30.15
N SER A 156 -19.79 -19.91 29.12
CA SER A 156 -20.01 -21.35 29.00
C SER A 156 -18.64 -22.05 28.90
N SER A 157 -18.21 -22.67 29.99
CA SER A 157 -17.02 -23.53 30.04
C SER A 157 -17.38 -24.85 30.71
N SER A 158 -17.97 -25.76 29.94
CA SER A 158 -18.38 -27.09 30.39
C SER A 158 -17.23 -28.03 30.79
N ARG A 159 -15.97 -27.63 30.53
CA ARG A 159 -14.77 -28.49 30.67
C ARG A 159 -13.95 -28.22 31.92
N THR A 160 -14.28 -27.22 32.73
CA THR A 160 -13.51 -26.85 33.93
C THR A 160 -14.41 -26.82 35.17
N PRO A 161 -13.99 -27.38 36.32
CA PRO A 161 -14.73 -27.33 37.59
C PRO A 161 -14.64 -25.96 38.28
N ALA A 162 -14.42 -24.90 37.50
CA ALA A 162 -14.26 -23.54 37.96
C ALA A 162 -15.35 -22.68 37.31
N VAL A 163 -15.98 -21.85 38.12
CA VAL A 163 -17.04 -20.94 37.69
C VAL A 163 -16.41 -19.59 37.46
N ALA A 164 -16.46 -19.13 36.21
CA ALA A 164 -16.08 -17.78 35.86
C ALA A 164 -17.34 -16.96 35.59
N ALA A 165 -17.36 -15.71 36.04
CA ALA A 165 -18.40 -14.75 35.71
C ALA A 165 -17.76 -13.41 35.39
N LEU A 166 -18.20 -12.77 34.31
CA LEU A 166 -17.77 -11.44 33.91
C LEU A 166 -18.85 -10.44 34.32
N ILE A 167 -18.50 -9.47 35.16
CA ILE A 167 -19.41 -8.41 35.60
C ILE A 167 -18.97 -7.06 35.03
N CYS A 168 -19.91 -6.24 34.58
CA CYS A 168 -19.61 -4.96 33.94
C CYS A 168 -20.55 -3.85 34.43
N GLN A 169 -20.05 -2.61 34.41
CA GLN A 169 -20.85 -1.42 34.73
C GLN A 169 -21.77 -1.04 33.58
N GLN A 170 -21.28 -1.24 32.35
CA GLN A 170 -21.98 -0.96 31.11
C GLN A 170 -22.11 -2.22 30.25
N PRO A 171 -23.08 -2.27 29.32
CA PRO A 171 -23.22 -3.42 28.43
C PRO A 171 -22.01 -3.53 27.51
N TYR A 172 -21.61 -4.75 27.14
CA TYR A 172 -20.45 -5.01 26.27
C TYR A 172 -20.52 -4.34 24.88
N LYS A 173 -21.72 -3.93 24.45
CA LYS A 173 -21.96 -3.23 23.17
C LYS A 173 -21.51 -1.78 23.18
N THR A 174 -21.25 -1.20 24.35
CA THR A 174 -20.80 0.19 24.46
C THR A 174 -19.33 0.29 24.08
N ARG A 175 -19.03 1.11 23.08
CA ARG A 175 -17.65 1.34 22.60
C ARG A 175 -16.90 2.21 23.62
N GLY A 176 -16.00 1.62 24.40
CA GLY A 176 -15.20 2.31 25.42
C GLY A 176 -14.74 1.40 26.55
N ASP A 177 -14.21 2.00 27.63
CA ASP A 177 -13.93 1.27 28.87
C ASP A 177 -15.26 0.99 29.60
N THR A 178 -15.72 -0.25 29.53
CA THR A 178 -16.98 -0.73 30.13
C THR A 178 -16.83 -1.05 31.62
N GLY A 179 -15.62 -0.91 32.18
CA GLY A 179 -15.34 -1.13 33.60
C GLY A 179 -15.69 -2.55 34.04
N CYS A 180 -15.20 -3.56 33.33
CA CYS A 180 -15.53 -4.96 33.63
C CYS A 180 -14.53 -5.60 34.61
N VAL A 181 -15.02 -6.50 35.45
CA VAL A 181 -14.23 -7.32 36.39
C VAL A 181 -14.59 -8.79 36.18
N THR A 182 -13.58 -9.65 36.16
CA THR A 182 -13.79 -11.11 36.06
C THR A 182 -13.70 -11.73 37.44
N LEU A 183 -14.76 -12.42 37.85
CA LEU A 183 -14.79 -13.23 39.06
C LEU A 183 -14.50 -14.68 38.70
N PHE A 184 -13.63 -15.30 39.47
CA PHE A 184 -13.20 -16.67 39.24
C PHE A 184 -13.27 -17.47 40.53
N PHE A 185 -14.16 -18.43 40.59
CA PHE A 185 -14.36 -19.31 41.73
C PHE A 185 -13.76 -20.69 41.42
N ARG A 186 -12.78 -21.10 42.23
CA ARG A 186 -12.20 -22.45 42.19
C ARG A 186 -12.91 -23.35 43.19
N GLY A 187 -13.24 -24.58 42.78
CA GLY A 187 -13.76 -25.60 43.69
C GLY A 187 -15.28 -25.56 43.87
N ALA A 188 -16.04 -25.19 42.83
CA ALA A 188 -17.48 -25.46 42.81
C ALA A 188 -17.68 -26.97 42.64
N ALA A 189 -17.50 -27.72 43.73
CA ALA A 189 -17.82 -29.13 43.77
C ALA A 189 -19.33 -29.27 43.69
N HIS A 190 -19.79 -30.07 42.72
CA HIS A 190 -21.17 -30.51 42.61
C HIS A 190 -21.49 -31.39 43.82
N GLU A 191 -22.31 -30.90 44.73
CA GLU A 191 -23.19 -31.75 45.55
C GLU A 191 -24.56 -31.85 44.89
#